data_AF-A0A4R1WZE8-F1
#
_entry.id   AF-A0A4R1WZE8-F1
#
_cell.length_a   1.000
_cell.length_b   1.000
_cell.length_c   1.000
_cell.angle_alpha   90.00
_cell.angle_beta   90.00
_cell.angle_gamma   90.00
#
_symmetry.space_group_name_H-M   'P 1'
#
loop_
_entity.id
_entity.type
_entity.pdbx_description
1 polymer ?
#
loop_
_entity_poly.entity_id
_entity_poly.type
_entity_poly.pdbx_seq_one_letter_code
_entity_poly.pdbx_strand_id
1 'polypeptide(L)'
;MPVDAQKPAVWKAAFGVMAAPPPKDTAVFLHCDLLPVNMLWSRGRITGLTDWNSIHRGARAIDVGHCRRYLAALYSPEWSEQLRSLYESIAGVTLDPWWDLYALLHYDDSGPKWIRSQVAGRRPVDVPGMTSRVEVAIETALRRLG
;
A
#
# COMPACT_ATOMS: atom_id res chain seq x y z
N MET A 1 -4.77 -10.27 -10.94
CA MET A 1 -3.71 -9.39 -11.46
C MET A 1 -4.36 -8.41 -12.42
N PRO A 2 -3.96 -7.13 -12.43
CA PRO A 2 -4.48 -6.13 -13.37
C PRO A 2 -4.27 -6.54 -14.84
N VAL A 3 -5.17 -6.12 -15.72
CA VAL A 3 -5.12 -6.42 -17.16
C VAL A 3 -3.94 -5.75 -17.86
N ASP A 4 -3.46 -4.63 -17.31
CA ASP A 4 -2.35 -3.84 -17.85
C ASP A 4 -0.99 -4.15 -17.19
N ALA A 5 -0.91 -5.26 -16.44
CA ALA A 5 0.32 -5.72 -15.80
C ALA A 5 1.44 -5.89 -16.82
N GLN A 6 2.57 -5.24 -16.56
CA GLN A 6 3.76 -5.25 -17.41
C GLN A 6 4.74 -6.35 -16.99
N LYS A 7 4.65 -6.81 -15.73
CA LYS A 7 5.46 -7.90 -15.18
C LYS A 7 4.59 -9.03 -14.61
N PRO A 8 3.88 -9.83 -15.44
CA PRO A 8 3.04 -10.92 -14.94
C PRO A 8 3.72 -11.93 -14.02
N ALA A 9 5.02 -12.16 -14.23
CA ALA A 9 5.82 -13.05 -13.38
C ALA A 9 5.92 -12.55 -11.92
N VAL A 10 5.99 -11.24 -11.69
CA VAL A 10 6.05 -10.64 -10.35
C VAL A 10 4.75 -10.92 -9.58
N TRP A 11 3.61 -10.72 -10.23
CA TRP A 11 2.30 -11.04 -9.64
C TRP A 11 2.13 -12.53 -9.38
N LYS A 12 2.54 -13.39 -10.32
CA LYS A 12 2.47 -14.85 -10.13
C LYS A 12 3.31 -15.29 -8.94
N ALA A 13 4.53 -14.78 -8.79
CA ALA A 13 5.38 -15.05 -7.64
C ALA A 13 4.72 -14.58 -6.34
N ALA A 14 4.19 -13.36 -6.32
CA ALA A 14 3.52 -12.79 -5.16
C ALA A 14 2.27 -13.58 -4.74
N PHE A 15 1.40 -13.96 -5.67
CA PHE A 15 0.27 -14.85 -5.38
C PHE A 15 0.72 -16.24 -4.93
N GLY A 16 1.86 -16.73 -5.41
CA GLY A 16 2.48 -17.96 -4.94
C GLY A 16 2.83 -17.90 -3.44
N VAL A 17 3.35 -16.77 -2.96
CA VAL A 17 3.58 -16.55 -1.52
C VAL A 17 2.28 -16.60 -0.71
N MET A 18 1.19 -16.03 -1.25
CA MET A 18 -0.12 -16.01 -0.59
C MET A 18 -0.78 -17.40 -0.48
N ALA A 19 -0.24 -18.43 -1.16
CA ALA A 19 -0.70 -19.81 -0.98
C ALA A 19 -0.33 -20.39 0.39
N ALA A 20 0.70 -19.83 1.04
CA ALA A 20 1.04 -20.16 2.43
C ALA A 20 0.07 -19.46 3.39
N PRO A 21 -0.24 -20.06 4.56
CA PRO A 21 -1.07 -19.40 5.56
C PRO A 21 -0.42 -18.09 6.05
N PRO A 22 -1.23 -17.09 6.44
CA PRO A 22 -0.71 -15.84 6.99
C PRO A 22 0.14 -16.11 8.24
N PRO A 23 1.32 -15.47 8.38
CA PRO A 23 2.11 -15.58 9.60
C PRO A 23 1.39 -14.90 10.78
N LYS A 24 1.68 -15.38 11.99
CA LYS A 24 1.18 -14.74 13.22
C LYS A 24 1.83 -13.38 13.39
N ASP A 25 1.03 -12.36 13.65
CA ASP A 25 1.47 -11.00 13.96
C ASP A 25 0.71 -10.47 15.19
N THR A 26 1.27 -9.48 15.87
CA THR A 26 0.60 -8.78 16.97
C THR A 26 -0.52 -7.91 16.41
N ALA A 27 -1.76 -8.25 16.78
CA ALA A 27 -2.94 -7.51 16.34
C ALA A 27 -3.03 -6.11 16.98
N VAL A 28 -2.88 -5.07 16.16
CA VAL A 28 -3.08 -3.66 16.52
C VAL A 28 -4.42 -3.15 16.01
N PHE A 29 -4.82 -1.96 16.44
CA PHE A 29 -5.99 -1.28 15.88
C PHE A 29 -5.65 -0.73 14.49
N LEU A 30 -6.48 -1.04 13.50
CA LEU A 30 -6.30 -0.66 12.11
C LEU A 30 -7.40 0.32 11.68
N HIS A 31 -7.01 1.33 10.91
CA HIS A 31 -7.92 2.23 10.21
C HIS A 31 -8.57 1.56 9.00
N CYS A 32 -7.83 0.67 8.33
CA CYS A 32 -8.14 -0.05 7.08
C CYS A 32 -8.32 0.83 5.83
N ASP A 33 -8.51 2.14 6.00
CA ASP A 33 -8.46 3.13 4.91
C ASP A 33 -7.39 4.22 5.16
N LEU A 34 -6.20 3.80 5.64
CA LEU A 34 -5.10 4.72 5.96
C LEU A 34 -4.46 5.27 4.67
N LEU A 35 -5.06 6.31 4.10
CA LEU A 35 -4.61 6.94 2.86
C LEU A 35 -4.27 8.43 3.06
N PRO A 36 -3.35 9.01 2.28
CA PRO A 36 -3.04 10.44 2.36
C PRO A 36 -4.26 11.36 2.19
N VAL A 37 -5.29 10.90 1.46
CA VAL A 37 -6.52 11.66 1.22
C VAL A 37 -7.45 11.73 2.43
N ASN A 38 -7.25 10.86 3.42
CA ASN A 38 -8.00 10.83 4.67
C ASN A 38 -7.28 11.59 5.80
N MET A 39 -6.15 12.24 5.50
CA MET A 39 -5.42 13.08 6.44
C MET A 39 -5.87 14.53 6.32
N LEU A 40 -6.25 15.13 7.45
CA LEU A 40 -6.52 16.56 7.54
C LEU A 40 -5.21 17.32 7.73
N TRP A 41 -4.99 18.35 6.91
CA TRP A 41 -3.81 19.20 6.96
C TRP A 41 -4.19 20.63 7.32
N SER A 42 -3.42 21.25 8.19
CA SER A 42 -3.49 22.67 8.48
C SER A 42 -2.08 23.23 8.65
N ARG A 43 -1.75 24.28 7.89
CA ARG A 43 -0.46 24.99 7.95
C ARG A 43 0.75 24.03 7.87
N GLY A 44 0.70 23.06 6.95
CA GLY A 44 1.78 22.09 6.71
C GLY A 44 1.89 20.98 7.75
N ARG A 45 0.93 20.82 8.67
CA ARG A 45 0.90 19.77 9.68
C ARG A 45 -0.34 18.91 9.55
N ILE A 46 -0.22 17.62 9.84
CA ILE A 46 -1.36 16.71 10.01
C ILE A 46 -2.06 17.07 11.32
N THR A 47 -3.38 17.29 11.26
CA THR A 47 -4.21 17.66 12.41
C THR A 47 -5.31 16.64 12.71
N GLY A 48 -5.51 15.65 11.84
CA GLY A 48 -6.52 14.62 12.05
C GLY A 48 -6.50 13.53 10.98
N LEU A 49 -7.18 12.44 11.31
CA LEU A 49 -7.43 11.30 10.43
C LEU A 49 -8.94 11.05 10.42
N THR A 50 -9.51 10.88 9.23
CA THR A 50 -10.96 10.74 9.01
C THR A 50 -11.30 9.41 8.33
N ASP A 51 -12.59 9.10 8.25
CA ASP A 51 -13.13 7.91 7.55
C ASP A 51 -12.83 6.58 8.26
N TRP A 52 -13.15 6.53 9.55
CA TRP A 52 -12.98 5.36 10.43
C TRP A 52 -14.02 4.25 10.24
N ASN A 53 -14.69 4.19 9.10
CA ASN A 53 -15.81 3.26 8.89
C ASN A 53 -15.36 1.80 8.74
N SER A 54 -14.08 1.56 8.46
CA SER A 54 -13.53 0.25 8.10
C SER A 54 -12.70 -0.42 9.20
N ILE A 55 -12.78 0.08 10.45
CA ILE A 55 -11.87 -0.32 11.54
C ILE A 55 -11.80 -1.83 11.78
N HIS A 56 -10.59 -2.32 12.09
CA HIS A 56 -10.34 -3.73 12.37
C HIS A 56 -9.22 -3.93 13.40
N ARG A 57 -8.97 -5.19 13.81
CA ARG A 57 -7.77 -5.57 14.55
C ARG A 57 -6.95 -6.59 13.76
N GLY A 58 -5.68 -6.28 13.48
CA GLY A 58 -4.85 -7.17 12.66
C GLY A 58 -3.40 -6.72 12.56
N ALA A 59 -2.68 -7.29 11.59
CA ALA A 59 -1.29 -6.95 11.33
C ALA A 59 -1.14 -5.48 10.91
N ARG A 60 -0.25 -4.75 11.57
CA ARG A 60 0.02 -3.32 11.29
C ARG A 60 0.46 -3.06 9.84
N ALA A 61 1.04 -4.08 9.19
CA ALA A 61 1.45 -4.03 7.81
C ALA A 61 0.26 -3.86 6.83
N ILE A 62 -0.98 -4.14 7.25
CA ILE A 62 -2.17 -3.93 6.41
C ILE A 62 -2.37 -2.44 6.13
N ASP A 63 -2.42 -1.60 7.16
CA ASP A 63 -2.60 -0.15 7.02
C ASP A 63 -1.43 0.49 6.28
N VAL A 64 -0.20 0.14 6.67
CA VAL A 64 1.00 0.68 6.04
C VAL A 64 1.09 0.23 4.58
N GLY A 65 0.85 -1.05 4.29
CA GLY A 65 0.88 -1.61 2.94
C GLY A 65 -0.21 -1.03 2.04
N HIS A 66 -1.40 -0.74 2.57
CA HIS A 66 -2.46 -0.05 1.84
C HIS A 66 -2.01 1.37 1.44
N CYS A 67 -1.46 2.13 2.38
CA CYS A 67 -0.93 3.47 2.12
C CYS A 67 0.22 3.43 1.10
N ARG A 68 1.12 2.45 1.23
CA ARG A 68 2.23 2.21 0.30
C ARG A 68 1.77 1.91 -1.12
N ARG A 69 0.76 1.06 -1.29
CA ARG A 69 0.13 0.79 -2.59
C ARG A 69 -0.37 2.07 -3.23
N TYR A 70 -1.05 2.92 -2.46
CA TYR A 70 -1.54 4.21 -2.93
C TYR A 70 -0.40 5.15 -3.35
N LEU A 71 0.66 5.25 -2.54
CA LEU A 71 1.84 6.07 -2.85
C LEU A 71 2.56 5.57 -4.10
N ALA A 72 2.73 4.26 -4.26
CA ALA A 72 3.34 3.69 -5.46
C ALA A 72 2.52 4.04 -6.71
N ALA A 73 1.21 3.79 -6.68
CA ALA A 73 0.35 4.05 -7.82
C ALA A 73 0.32 5.55 -8.20
N LEU A 74 0.12 6.45 -7.23
CA LEU A 74 -0.07 7.88 -7.51
C LEU A 74 1.24 8.68 -7.64
N TYR A 75 2.30 8.29 -6.93
CA TYR A 75 3.57 9.04 -6.85
C TYR A 75 4.73 8.23 -7.40
N SER A 76 5.33 7.37 -6.58
CA SER A 76 6.52 6.61 -6.95
C SER A 76 6.73 5.41 -6.01
N PRO A 77 7.37 4.34 -6.49
CA PRO A 77 7.76 3.21 -5.63
C PRO A 77 8.75 3.62 -4.53
N GLU A 78 9.58 4.65 -4.75
CA GLU A 78 10.51 5.16 -3.75
C GLU A 78 9.78 5.74 -2.54
N TRP A 79 8.69 6.48 -2.75
CA TRP A 79 7.88 7.02 -1.64
C TRP A 79 7.16 5.92 -0.88
N SER A 80 6.69 4.88 -1.59
CA SER A 80 6.15 3.67 -0.96
C SER A 80 7.21 3.00 -0.05
N GLU A 81 8.45 2.88 -0.51
CA GLU A 81 9.52 2.28 0.28
C GLU A 81 10.02 3.16 1.42
N GLN A 82 10.04 4.48 1.21
CA GLN A 82 10.38 5.45 2.25
C GLN A 82 9.35 5.43 3.38
N LEU A 83 8.05 5.35 3.07
CA LEU A 83 6.99 5.23 4.09
C LEU A 83 7.21 3.99 4.96
N ARG A 84 7.50 2.84 4.34
CA ARG A 84 7.81 1.60 5.07
C ARG A 84 8.97 1.81 6.05
N SER A 85 10.09 2.32 5.52
CA SER A 85 11.34 2.48 6.28
C SER A 85 11.17 3.46 7.45
N LEU A 86 10.46 4.57 7.24
CA LEU A 86 10.15 5.54 8.28
C LEU A 86 9.22 4.93 9.34
N TYR A 87 8.19 4.20 8.94
CA TYR A 87 7.28 3.55 9.88
C TYR A 87 8.05 2.57 10.78
N GLU A 88 8.86 1.68 10.21
CA GLU A 88 9.65 0.72 10.99
C GLU A 88 10.63 1.40 11.94
N SER A 89 11.32 2.45 11.46
CA SER A 89 12.25 3.23 12.28
C SER A 89 11.57 3.92 13.45
N ILE A 90 10.38 4.50 13.25
CA ILE A 90 9.64 5.22 14.28
C ILE A 90 8.97 4.25 15.27
N ALA A 91 8.38 3.17 14.74
CA ALA A 91 7.65 2.20 15.55
C ALA A 91 8.56 1.18 16.25
N GLY A 92 9.84 1.11 15.87
CA GLY A 92 10.80 0.16 16.43
C GLY A 92 10.46 -1.30 16.12
N VAL A 93 9.77 -1.56 15.01
CA VAL A 93 9.32 -2.89 14.60
C VAL A 93 9.48 -3.07 13.09
N THR A 94 9.75 -4.30 12.66
CA THR A 94 9.75 -4.65 11.24
C THR A 94 8.34 -5.03 10.81
N LEU A 95 7.93 -4.61 9.61
CA LEU A 95 6.68 -5.07 9.01
C LEU A 95 6.89 -6.46 8.42
N ASP A 96 6.02 -7.41 8.78
CA ASP A 96 6.06 -8.74 8.20
C ASP A 96 5.84 -8.65 6.67
N PRO A 97 6.80 -9.13 5.85
CA PRO A 97 6.71 -9.01 4.40
C PRO A 97 5.51 -9.72 3.78
N TRP A 98 4.97 -10.78 4.41
CA TRP A 98 3.78 -11.47 3.91
C TRP A 98 2.56 -10.56 4.01
N TRP A 99 2.34 -9.92 5.17
CA TRP A 99 1.19 -9.02 5.39
C TRP A 99 1.28 -7.74 4.57
N ASP A 100 2.50 -7.27 4.36
CA ASP A 100 2.76 -6.14 3.49
C ASP A 100 2.48 -6.47 2.01
N LEU A 101 2.95 -7.63 1.54
CA LEU A 101 2.66 -8.14 0.20
C LEU A 101 1.16 -8.36 -0.01
N TYR A 102 0.47 -8.90 1.00
CA TYR A 102 -0.99 -9.05 1.02
C TYR A 102 -1.67 -7.71 0.73
N ALA A 103 -1.29 -6.63 1.41
CA ALA A 103 -1.90 -5.31 1.21
C ALA A 103 -1.59 -4.69 -0.16
N LEU A 104 -0.37 -4.91 -0.70
CA LEU A 104 0.01 -4.48 -2.05
C LEU A 104 -0.77 -5.22 -3.15
N LEU A 105 -1.10 -6.50 -2.92
CA LEU A 105 -1.86 -7.34 -3.86
C LEU A 105 -3.35 -7.00 -3.95
N HIS A 106 -3.86 -6.12 -3.08
CA HIS A 106 -5.21 -5.53 -3.21
C HIS A 106 -5.28 -4.41 -4.27
N TYR A 107 -4.28 -4.32 -5.15
CA TYR A 107 -4.34 -3.49 -6.35
C TYR A 107 -5.03 -4.27 -7.49
N ASP A 108 -6.02 -3.63 -8.11
CA ASP A 108 -6.80 -4.20 -9.22
C ASP A 108 -7.13 -3.13 -10.29
N ASP A 109 -7.86 -3.52 -11.32
CA ASP A 109 -8.26 -2.67 -12.45
C ASP A 109 -9.15 -1.48 -12.04
N SER A 110 -9.71 -1.49 -10.83
CA SER A 110 -10.49 -0.37 -10.29
C SER A 110 -9.62 0.74 -9.69
N GLY A 111 -8.36 0.43 -9.34
CA GLY A 111 -7.40 1.35 -8.72
C GLY A 111 -7.31 2.72 -9.42
N PRO A 112 -7.09 2.78 -10.74
CA PRO A 112 -7.01 4.05 -11.46
C PRO A 112 -8.29 4.89 -11.42
N LYS A 113 -9.47 4.28 -11.35
CA LYS A 113 -10.74 5.00 -11.21
C LYS A 113 -10.83 5.63 -9.82
N TRP A 114 -10.54 4.86 -8.77
CA TRP A 114 -10.59 5.34 -7.39
C TRP A 114 -9.58 6.45 -7.11
N ILE A 115 -8.33 6.26 -7.51
CA ILE A 115 -7.27 7.26 -7.29
C ILE A 115 -7.62 8.58 -7.99
N ARG A 116 -8.12 8.53 -9.24
CA ARG A 116 -8.55 9.76 -9.94
C ARG A 116 -9.70 10.47 -9.20
N SER A 117 -10.68 9.70 -8.72
CA SER A 117 -11.80 10.25 -7.93
C SER A 117 -11.31 10.93 -6.65
N GLN A 118 -10.42 10.26 -5.90
CA GLN A 118 -9.85 10.77 -4.65
C GLN A 118 -8.96 12.01 -4.87
N VAL A 119 -8.16 12.03 -5.95
CA VAL A 119 -7.38 13.22 -6.33
C VAL A 119 -8.30 14.39 -6.70
N ALA A 120 -9.44 14.11 -7.34
CA ALA A 120 -10.47 15.08 -7.70
C ALA A 120 -9.88 16.33 -8.40
N GLY A 121 -9.03 16.09 -9.40
CA GLY A 121 -8.44 17.14 -10.26
C GLY A 121 -7.38 18.03 -9.60
N ARG A 122 -7.04 17.82 -8.32
CA ARG A 122 -6.04 18.62 -7.60
C ARG A 122 -4.61 18.48 -8.14
N ARG A 123 -4.36 17.44 -8.94
CA ARG A 123 -3.10 17.24 -9.67
C ARG A 123 -3.29 16.32 -10.89
N PRO A 124 -2.36 16.34 -11.85
CA PRO A 124 -2.28 15.32 -12.88
C PRO A 124 -2.06 13.93 -12.31
N VAL A 125 -2.70 12.94 -12.92
CA VAL A 125 -2.65 11.51 -12.55
C VAL A 125 -2.19 10.72 -13.76
N ASP A 126 -0.99 10.14 -13.70
CA ASP A 126 -0.45 9.25 -14.72
C ASP A 126 -1.02 7.84 -14.54
N VAL A 127 -2.18 7.59 -15.16
CA VAL A 127 -2.87 6.30 -15.11
C VAL A 127 -2.04 5.17 -15.75
N PRO A 128 -1.49 5.30 -16.97
CA PRO A 128 -0.72 4.23 -17.60
C PRO A 128 0.48 3.75 -16.78
N GLY A 129 1.12 4.63 -15.99
CA GLY A 129 2.25 4.26 -15.15
C GLY A 129 1.90 3.65 -13.78
N MET A 130 0.62 3.58 -13.38
CA MET A 130 0.25 3.14 -12.02
C MET A 130 0.67 1.69 -11.75
N THR A 131 0.28 0.79 -12.65
CA THR A 131 0.51 -0.64 -12.45
C THR A 131 1.99 -0.98 -12.41
N SER A 132 2.81 -0.36 -13.27
CA SER A 132 4.26 -0.58 -13.27
C SER A 132 4.93 -0.09 -11.98
N ARG A 133 4.48 1.03 -11.40
CA ARG A 133 4.99 1.50 -10.09
C ARG A 133 4.57 0.57 -8.95
N VAL A 134 3.35 0.05 -8.96
CA VAL A 134 2.89 -0.96 -7.98
C VAL A 134 3.69 -2.25 -8.10
N GLU A 135 3.99 -2.70 -9.32
CA GLU A 135 4.84 -3.88 -9.56
C GLU A 135 6.23 -3.72 -8.94
N VAL A 136 6.85 -2.54 -9.01
CA VAL A 136 8.15 -2.29 -8.34
C VAL A 136 8.02 -2.41 -6.82
N ALA A 137 6.91 -1.93 -6.23
CA ALA A 137 6.66 -2.09 -4.79
C ALA A 137 6.46 -3.57 -4.41
N ILE A 138 5.73 -4.34 -5.22
CA ILE A 138 5.55 -5.79 -5.05
C ILE A 138 6.89 -6.52 -5.15
N GLU A 139 7.70 -6.21 -6.18
CA GLU A 139 9.02 -6.80 -6.38
C GLU A 139 9.95 -6.51 -5.19
N THR A 140 9.89 -5.30 -4.63
CA THR A 140 10.66 -4.90 -3.45
C THR A 140 10.19 -5.64 -2.19
N ALA A 141 8.89 -5.90 -2.05
CA ALA A 141 8.35 -6.72 -0.96
C ALA A 141 8.75 -8.19 -1.09
N LEU A 142 8.73 -8.75 -2.31
CA LEU A 142 9.18 -10.11 -2.60
C LEU A 142 10.64 -10.35 -2.19
N ARG A 143 11.55 -9.40 -2.49
CA ARG A 143 12.97 -9.52 -2.11
C ARG A 143 13.21 -9.59 -0.59
N ARG A 144 12.24 -9.18 0.23
CA ARG A 144 12.33 -9.26 1.70
C ARG A 144 11.86 -10.60 2.27
N LEU A 145 11.28 -11.47 1.44
CA LEU A 145 10.81 -12.81 1.85
C LEU A 145 11.89 -13.90 1.76
N GLY A 146 13.05 -13.60 1.17
CA GLY A 146 14.13 -14.57 0.89
C GLY A 146 14.25 -14.88 -0.59
#